data_AF-A0A2N2JHP8-F1
#
_entry.id   AF-A0A2N2JHP8-F1
#
_cell.length_a   1.000
_cell.length_b   1.000
_cell.length_c   1.000
_cell.angle_alpha   90.00
_cell.angle_beta   90.00
_cell.angle_gamma   90.00
#
_symmetry.space_group_name_H-M   'P 1'
#
loop_
_entity.id
_entity.type
_entity.pdbx_description
1 polymer ?
#
loop_
_entity_poly.entity_id
_entity_poly.type
_entity_poly.pdbx_seq_one_letter_code
_entity_poly.pdbx_strand_id
1 'polypeptide(L)'
;MVVLFAPQASPAEPERDPAPAADPAPGGDLAPAADAARAGEPEALSAEDEAALMAFIVQKIDEVQAKVMDKLATKMAAKNEARFDLVIDILFVLSLSGLLLLLLPLFLRRRYPGRGRELFKLSATAAVMFVVTMLLFSALLVVFKSVQAELSIATNPVVQLTDAAFDALKDNLGELGEFPDELVLPPLEQLISGAAEDVPTALLSNAAAFAHDVTVFKSLARTFSWVKDILGFLPILLSLLVVALFLMTQKDIVLTIIRMPERVISGEATAAEVNRLVRHRLVAEALTTGALLLGLAVLMVLTTLAMVVVAQPAAEALIGYVLVNLLYVTQVPEASTALVYVSVGGTLLFIVLALVSLVLGAGFLLGKWQKILRARFADGVPLGSHKRFIRLGSLGFLWILVFPFLFILAAGEVIDLVLAGIKDGDWTMALASGPLILVLGFVLFYWLLRGLRTQRYLFRYKVAPTAAGAA
;
A
#
# COMPACT_ATOMS: atom_id res chain seq x y z
N MET A 1 42.60 -1.05 6.63
CA MET A 1 41.82 -1.27 7.87
C MET A 1 40.57 -2.03 7.45
N VAL A 2 40.66 -3.37 7.48
CA VAL A 2 39.67 -4.29 6.94
C VAL A 2 38.82 -4.75 8.11
N VAL A 3 37.60 -4.22 8.21
CA VAL A 3 36.57 -4.79 9.07
C VAL A 3 35.87 -5.87 8.25
N LEU A 4 36.09 -7.12 8.63
CA LEU A 4 35.45 -8.30 8.05
C LEU A 4 33.95 -8.22 8.33
N PHE A 5 33.16 -8.03 7.27
CA PHE A 5 31.70 -8.20 7.31
C PHE A 5 31.37 -9.69 7.44
N ALA A 6 30.99 -10.11 8.64
CA ALA A 6 30.27 -11.36 8.82
C ALA A 6 28.90 -11.26 8.12
N PRO A 7 28.38 -12.35 7.54
CA PRO A 7 27.02 -12.38 7.04
C PRO A 7 26.08 -12.11 8.21
N GLN A 8 25.39 -10.97 8.19
CA GLN A 8 24.24 -10.72 9.05
C GLN A 8 23.23 -11.82 8.73
N ALA A 9 23.06 -12.77 9.66
CA ALA A 9 21.91 -13.64 9.65
C ALA A 9 20.68 -12.73 9.56
N SER A 10 19.75 -13.06 8.65
CA SER A 10 18.42 -12.45 8.65
C SER A 10 17.94 -12.42 10.10
N PRO A 11 17.57 -11.25 10.67
CA PRO A 11 17.07 -11.25 12.03
C PRO A 11 15.89 -12.21 12.01
N ALA A 12 16.07 -13.37 12.68
CA ALA A 12 14.94 -14.18 13.07
C ALA A 12 13.99 -13.17 13.71
N GLU A 13 12.74 -13.09 13.23
CA GLU A 13 11.69 -12.45 14.02
C GLU A 13 11.90 -13.00 15.42
N PRO A 14 12.20 -12.15 16.42
CA PRO A 14 12.39 -12.64 17.76
C PRO A 14 11.15 -13.46 18.06
N GLU A 15 11.35 -14.75 18.30
CA GLU A 15 10.34 -15.63 18.84
C GLU A 15 9.82 -14.85 20.04
N ARG A 16 8.62 -14.27 19.89
CA ARG A 16 8.03 -13.44 20.92
C ARG A 16 7.82 -14.41 22.07
N ASP A 17 8.73 -14.38 23.03
CA ASP A 17 8.42 -14.78 24.39
C ASP A 17 7.05 -14.14 24.70
N PRO A 18 6.06 -14.92 25.18
CA PRO A 18 4.78 -14.35 25.56
C PRO A 18 5.11 -13.15 26.43
N ALA A 19 4.66 -11.98 25.98
CA ALA A 19 4.97 -10.72 26.65
C ALA A 19 4.76 -10.96 28.16
N PRO A 20 5.77 -10.67 29.02
CA PRO A 20 5.56 -10.76 30.45
C PRO A 20 4.27 -9.99 30.72
N ALA A 21 3.31 -10.66 31.38
CA ALA A 21 2.00 -10.11 31.67
C ALA A 21 2.23 -8.67 32.11
N ALA A 22 1.79 -7.71 31.29
CA ALA A 22 2.04 -6.32 31.58
C ALA A 22 1.50 -6.11 33.00
N ASP A 23 2.36 -5.61 33.90
CA ASP A 23 1.86 -5.06 35.15
C ASP A 23 0.70 -4.14 34.75
N PRO A 24 -0.50 -4.32 35.34
CA PRO A 24 -1.64 -3.51 34.99
C PRO A 24 -1.15 -2.06 35.06
N ALA A 25 -1.21 -1.37 33.93
CA ALA A 25 -1.04 0.07 33.91
C ALA A 25 -1.90 0.60 35.07
N PRO A 26 -1.44 1.58 35.87
CA PRO A 26 -2.21 2.11 36.98
C PRO A 26 -3.55 2.57 36.42
N GLY A 27 -4.52 1.67 36.49
CA GLY A 27 -5.89 1.91 36.16
C GLY A 27 -6.30 2.90 37.22
N GLY A 28 -6.68 4.10 36.80
CA GLY A 28 -7.72 4.73 37.57
C GLY A 28 -8.83 3.69 37.65
N ASP A 29 -9.13 3.22 38.86
CA ASP A 29 -10.32 2.42 39.14
C ASP A 29 -11.52 3.23 38.65
N LEU A 30 -11.92 3.01 37.40
CA LEU A 30 -13.07 3.63 36.73
C LEU A 30 -14.27 2.68 36.70
N ALA A 31 -14.11 1.47 37.24
CA ALA A 31 -15.18 0.55 37.58
C ALA A 31 -16.33 1.18 38.41
N PRO A 32 -16.12 2.13 39.35
CA PRO A 32 -17.20 2.58 40.24
C PRO A 32 -18.36 3.29 39.53
N ALA A 33 -18.14 3.94 38.38
CA ALA A 33 -19.21 4.66 37.68
C ALA A 33 -20.10 3.72 36.85
N ALA A 34 -19.50 2.70 36.21
CA ALA A 34 -20.25 1.68 35.47
C ALA A 34 -20.91 0.65 36.41
N ASP A 35 -20.25 0.31 37.53
CA ASP A 35 -20.78 -0.64 38.51
C ASP A 35 -21.87 -0.03 39.40
N ALA A 36 -21.85 1.29 39.65
CA ALA A 36 -22.93 1.98 40.37
C ALA A 36 -24.24 2.03 39.57
N ALA A 37 -24.19 2.02 38.23
CA ALA A 37 -25.37 1.94 37.38
C ALA A 37 -25.99 0.52 37.34
N ARG A 38 -25.21 -0.53 37.63
CA ARG A 38 -25.62 -1.95 37.49
C ARG A 38 -26.27 -2.57 38.75
N ALA A 39 -26.30 -1.85 39.88
CA ALA A 39 -26.77 -2.40 41.16
C ALA A 39 -28.27 -2.15 41.48
N GLY A 40 -29.00 -1.46 40.62
CA GLY A 40 -30.46 -1.30 40.68
C GLY A 40 -31.16 -2.16 39.62
N GLU A 41 -32.47 -2.34 39.73
CA GLU A 41 -33.32 -2.81 38.62
C GLU A 41 -32.99 -2.03 37.32
N PRO A 42 -33.28 -2.56 36.11
CA PRO A 42 -33.01 -1.87 34.85
C PRO A 42 -33.94 -0.65 34.71
N GLU A 43 -33.74 0.35 35.55
CA GLU A 43 -34.16 1.71 35.29
C GLU A 43 -33.30 2.18 34.13
N ALA A 44 -33.95 2.44 32.99
CA ALA A 44 -33.31 3.07 31.85
C ALA A 44 -32.49 4.27 32.35
N LEU A 45 -31.22 4.33 31.94
CA LEU A 45 -30.33 5.45 32.24
C LEU A 45 -31.07 6.76 31.97
N SER A 46 -30.88 7.75 32.85
CA SER A 46 -31.42 9.07 32.55
C SER A 46 -30.78 9.58 31.25
N ALA A 47 -31.51 10.40 30.48
CA ALA A 47 -30.97 10.96 29.24
C ALA A 47 -29.67 11.77 29.48
N GLU A 48 -29.46 12.29 30.69
CA GLU A 48 -28.23 12.96 31.10
C GLU A 48 -27.08 11.97 31.31
N ASP A 49 -27.35 10.82 31.96
CA ASP A 49 -26.35 9.77 32.16
C ASP A 49 -25.97 9.08 30.84
N GLU A 50 -26.94 8.86 29.94
CA GLU A 50 -26.69 8.33 28.60
C GLU A 50 -25.82 9.29 27.78
N ALA A 51 -26.14 10.59 27.77
CA ALA A 51 -25.33 11.60 27.10
C ALA A 51 -23.90 11.67 27.69
N ALA A 52 -23.77 11.57 29.02
CA ALA A 52 -22.47 11.57 29.69
C ALA A 52 -21.64 10.32 29.35
N LEU A 53 -22.28 9.14 29.31
CA LEU A 53 -21.64 7.89 28.89
C LEU A 53 -21.16 7.98 27.43
N MET A 54 -21.99 8.49 26.53
CA MET A 54 -21.64 8.64 25.11
C MET A 54 -20.49 9.62 24.93
N ALA A 55 -20.50 10.76 25.63
CA ALA A 55 -19.39 11.70 25.62
C ALA A 55 -18.08 11.07 26.14
N PHE A 56 -18.18 10.25 27.18
CA PHE A 56 -17.04 9.49 27.71
C PHE A 56 -16.49 8.47 26.69
N ILE A 57 -17.36 7.71 26.02
CA ILE A 57 -16.95 6.74 24.99
C ILE A 57 -16.27 7.46 23.83
N VAL A 58 -16.83 8.59 23.34
CA VAL A 58 -16.22 9.40 22.28
C VAL A 58 -14.83 9.88 22.70
N GLN A 59 -14.69 10.44 23.90
CA GLN A 59 -13.40 10.86 24.44
C GLN A 59 -12.40 9.68 24.48
N LYS A 60 -12.88 8.49 24.86
CA LYS A 60 -12.03 7.29 24.91
C LYS A 60 -11.62 6.83 23.52
N ILE A 61 -12.52 6.88 22.54
CA ILE A 61 -12.22 6.59 21.14
C ILE A 61 -11.12 7.54 20.64
N ASP A 62 -11.23 8.84 20.87
CA ASP A 62 -10.22 9.80 20.43
C ASP A 62 -8.84 9.55 21.07
N GLU A 63 -8.80 9.20 22.36
CA GLU A 63 -7.57 8.81 23.05
C GLU A 63 -6.93 7.57 22.43
N VAL A 64 -7.74 6.54 22.15
CA VAL A 64 -7.28 5.27 21.56
C VAL A 64 -6.85 5.48 20.11
N GLN A 65 -7.62 6.24 19.33
CA GLN A 65 -7.34 6.60 17.94
C GLN A 65 -5.96 7.24 17.85
N ALA A 66 -5.68 8.27 18.66
CA ALA A 66 -4.38 8.93 18.67
C ALA A 66 -3.22 7.96 18.95
N LYS A 67 -3.35 7.06 19.93
CA LYS A 67 -2.32 6.07 20.29
C LYS A 67 -2.12 5.01 19.21
N VAL A 68 -3.21 4.48 18.66
CA VAL A 68 -3.17 3.45 17.61
C VAL A 68 -2.57 4.03 16.33
N MET A 69 -2.94 5.26 15.97
CA MET A 69 -2.43 5.95 14.79
C MET A 69 -0.93 6.24 14.90
N ASP A 70 -0.44 6.70 16.06
CA ASP A 70 0.99 6.88 16.31
C ASP A 70 1.77 5.54 16.23
N LYS A 71 1.23 4.48 16.84
CA LYS A 71 1.80 3.13 16.78
C LYS A 71 1.84 2.57 15.35
N LEU A 72 0.80 2.81 14.55
CA LEU A 72 0.77 2.41 13.15
C LEU A 72 1.77 3.22 12.32
N ALA A 73 1.85 4.54 12.51
CA ALA A 73 2.79 5.40 11.81
C ALA A 73 4.25 4.98 12.08
N THR A 74 4.60 4.77 13.35
CA THR A 74 5.95 4.31 13.76
C THR A 74 6.27 2.91 13.22
N LYS A 75 5.35 1.95 13.34
CA LYS A 75 5.51 0.58 12.80
C LYS A 75 5.71 0.61 11.28
N MET A 76 4.96 1.43 10.56
CA MET A 76 5.07 1.55 9.10
C MET A 76 6.35 2.26 8.67
N ALA A 77 6.76 3.32 9.38
CA ALA A 77 8.03 4.00 9.16
C ALA A 77 9.22 3.04 9.32
N ALA A 78 9.28 2.31 10.43
CA ALA A 78 10.33 1.32 10.69
C ALA A 78 10.36 0.21 9.64
N LYS A 79 9.19 -0.32 9.24
CA LYS A 79 9.09 -1.34 8.19
C LYS A 79 9.53 -0.82 6.81
N ASN A 80 9.25 0.43 6.49
CA ASN A 80 9.68 1.04 5.24
C ASN A 80 11.19 1.31 5.26
N GLU A 81 11.71 1.85 6.36
CA GLU A 81 13.13 2.15 6.55
C GLU A 81 14.00 0.90 6.38
N ALA A 82 13.71 -0.17 7.14
CA ALA A 82 14.48 -1.42 7.09
C ALA A 82 14.58 -2.03 5.68
N ARG A 83 13.52 -1.87 4.87
CA ARG A 83 13.47 -2.40 3.50
C ARG A 83 14.23 -1.53 2.53
N PHE A 84 14.15 -0.22 2.69
CA PHE A 84 14.95 0.70 1.89
C PHE A 84 16.44 0.53 2.18
N ASP A 85 16.80 0.29 3.44
CA ASP A 85 18.19 0.02 3.83
C ASP A 85 18.69 -1.26 3.17
N LEU A 86 17.91 -2.34 3.18
CA LEU A 86 18.25 -3.56 2.44
C LEU A 86 18.51 -3.29 0.95
N VAL A 87 17.68 -2.48 0.30
CA VAL A 87 17.85 -2.14 -1.13
C VAL A 87 19.13 -1.31 -1.33
N ILE A 88 19.37 -0.32 -0.47
CA ILE A 88 20.57 0.52 -0.54
C ILE A 88 21.83 -0.33 -0.34
N ASP A 89 21.81 -1.27 0.61
CA ASP A 89 22.91 -2.19 0.87
C ASP A 89 23.18 -3.10 -0.34
N ILE A 90 22.13 -3.67 -0.95
CA ILE A 90 22.27 -4.47 -2.17
C ILE A 90 22.90 -3.65 -3.28
N LEU A 91 22.46 -2.40 -3.47
CA LEU A 91 23.01 -1.51 -4.49
C LEU A 91 24.45 -1.09 -4.19
N PHE A 92 24.80 -0.90 -2.92
CA PHE A 92 26.15 -0.62 -2.50
C PHE A 92 27.07 -1.80 -2.80
N VAL A 93 26.69 -3.02 -2.42
CA VAL A 93 27.43 -4.25 -2.75
C VAL A 93 27.53 -4.43 -4.27
N LEU A 94 26.43 -4.22 -5.00
CA LEU A 94 26.42 -4.29 -6.45
C LEU A 94 27.34 -3.23 -7.08
N SER A 95 27.45 -2.03 -6.51
CA SER A 95 28.38 -1.00 -6.98
C SER A 95 29.84 -1.46 -6.90
N LEU A 96 30.21 -2.17 -5.82
CA LEU A 96 31.55 -2.73 -5.64
C LEU A 96 31.85 -3.86 -6.62
N SER A 97 30.83 -4.57 -7.12
CA SER A 97 31.01 -5.59 -8.15
C SER A 97 31.61 -5.03 -9.45
N GLY A 98 31.51 -3.72 -9.70
CA GLY A 98 32.18 -3.05 -10.81
C GLY A 98 33.71 -3.19 -10.77
N LEU A 99 34.31 -3.37 -9.59
CA LEU A 99 35.74 -3.62 -9.45
C LEU A 99 36.15 -4.98 -10.03
N LEU A 100 35.23 -5.93 -10.17
CA LEU A 100 35.50 -7.20 -10.85
C LEU A 100 35.83 -6.99 -12.34
N LEU A 101 35.45 -5.85 -12.93
CA LEU A 101 35.86 -5.51 -14.30
C LEU A 101 37.37 -5.33 -14.43
N LEU A 102 38.10 -5.07 -13.34
CA LEU A 102 39.57 -5.08 -13.35
C LEU A 102 40.17 -6.46 -13.67
N LEU A 103 39.38 -7.53 -13.50
CA LEU A 103 39.77 -8.90 -13.84
C LEU A 103 39.46 -9.26 -15.31
N LEU A 104 38.68 -8.45 -16.02
CA LEU A 104 38.33 -8.65 -17.43
C LEU A 104 39.55 -8.88 -18.35
N PRO A 105 40.71 -8.20 -18.16
CA PRO A 105 41.91 -8.46 -18.95
C PRO A 105 42.40 -9.91 -18.86
N LEU A 106 42.19 -10.60 -17.74
CA LEU A 106 42.61 -12.00 -17.57
C LEU A 106 41.83 -12.94 -18.50
N PHE A 107 40.52 -12.69 -18.66
CA PHE A 107 39.66 -13.45 -19.54
C PHE A 107 39.86 -13.08 -21.02
N LEU A 108 40.07 -11.79 -21.32
CA LEU A 108 40.23 -11.29 -22.69
C LEU A 108 41.65 -11.50 -23.26
N ARG A 109 42.66 -11.75 -22.41
CA ARG A 109 44.06 -11.97 -22.86
C ARG A 109 44.19 -13.11 -23.86
N ARG A 110 43.37 -14.17 -23.73
CA ARG A 110 43.36 -15.30 -24.68
C ARG A 110 42.87 -14.90 -26.07
N ARG A 111 41.91 -13.96 -26.13
CA ARG A 111 41.30 -13.50 -27.39
C ARG A 111 42.09 -12.37 -28.05
N TYR A 112 42.77 -11.55 -27.27
CA TYR A 112 43.56 -10.41 -27.75
C TYR A 112 45.00 -10.44 -27.20
N PRO A 113 45.86 -11.36 -27.69
CA PRO A 113 47.24 -11.46 -27.23
C PRO A 113 48.03 -10.18 -27.54
N GLY A 114 48.93 -9.79 -26.62
CA GLY A 114 49.79 -8.61 -26.77
C GLY A 114 49.16 -7.26 -26.36
N ARG A 115 47.83 -7.18 -26.18
CA ARG A 115 47.14 -5.92 -25.81
C ARG A 115 46.79 -5.79 -24.31
N GLY A 116 47.51 -6.50 -23.43
CA GLY A 116 47.17 -6.57 -22.01
C GLY A 116 47.16 -5.22 -21.27
N ARG A 117 48.13 -4.34 -21.56
CA ARG A 117 48.21 -3.01 -20.92
C ARG A 117 47.05 -2.10 -21.32
N GLU A 118 46.64 -2.18 -22.59
CA GLU A 118 45.49 -1.43 -23.11
C GLU A 118 44.18 -1.97 -22.55
N LEU A 119 44.00 -3.29 -22.53
CA LEU A 119 42.87 -3.97 -21.87
C LEU A 119 42.72 -3.52 -20.42
N PHE A 120 43.82 -3.48 -19.66
CA PHE A 120 43.79 -3.07 -18.26
C PHE A 120 43.35 -1.62 -18.09
N LYS A 121 43.88 -0.69 -18.89
CA LYS A 121 43.47 0.73 -18.87
C LYS A 121 41.97 0.88 -19.16
N LEU A 122 41.48 0.22 -20.21
CA LEU A 122 40.07 0.26 -20.58
C LEU A 122 39.16 -0.37 -19.53
N SER A 123 39.61 -1.48 -18.94
CA SER A 123 38.90 -2.17 -17.86
C SER A 123 38.84 -1.33 -16.59
N ALA A 124 39.91 -0.60 -16.25
CA ALA A 124 39.92 0.35 -15.15
C ALA A 124 38.94 1.50 -15.39
N THR A 125 38.91 2.08 -16.60
CA THR A 125 37.91 3.10 -16.96
C THR A 125 36.48 2.55 -16.86
N ALA A 126 36.23 1.34 -17.35
CA ALA A 126 34.92 0.68 -17.24
C ALA A 126 34.51 0.44 -15.78
N ALA A 127 35.45 -0.01 -14.93
CA ALA A 127 35.22 -0.19 -13.50
C ALA A 127 34.82 1.12 -12.81
N VAL A 128 35.57 2.21 -13.05
CA VAL A 128 35.24 3.53 -12.50
C VAL A 128 33.87 4.01 -12.98
N MET A 129 33.60 3.91 -14.29
CA MET A 129 32.30 4.30 -14.84
C MET A 129 31.15 3.48 -14.23
N PHE A 130 31.33 2.18 -14.04
CA PHE A 130 30.35 1.33 -13.41
C PHE A 130 30.07 1.79 -11.97
N VAL A 131 31.11 1.98 -11.16
CA VAL A 131 30.98 2.42 -9.76
C VAL A 131 30.26 3.76 -9.68
N VAL A 132 30.71 4.76 -10.46
CA VAL A 132 30.09 6.09 -10.49
C VAL A 132 28.63 6.02 -10.92
N THR A 133 28.34 5.21 -11.94
CA THR A 133 26.97 4.99 -12.43
C THR A 133 26.09 4.43 -11.32
N MET A 134 26.52 3.36 -10.65
CA MET A 134 25.78 2.75 -9.55
C MET A 134 25.61 3.67 -8.34
N LEU A 135 26.61 4.49 -8.02
CA LEU A 135 26.54 5.46 -6.92
C LEU A 135 25.54 6.59 -7.20
N LEU A 136 25.52 7.15 -8.41
CA LEU A 136 24.53 8.16 -8.82
C LEU A 136 23.11 7.63 -8.70
N PHE A 137 22.92 6.37 -9.05
CA PHE A 137 21.63 5.70 -8.93
C PHE A 137 21.23 5.41 -7.49
N SER A 138 22.18 5.01 -6.65
CA SER A 138 21.96 4.86 -5.21
C SER A 138 21.56 6.20 -4.59
N ALA A 139 22.21 7.29 -4.97
CA ALA A 139 21.85 8.63 -4.50
C ALA A 139 20.41 9.04 -4.89
N LEU A 140 19.97 8.72 -6.11
CA LEU A 140 18.58 8.96 -6.53
C LEU A 140 17.57 8.17 -5.70
N LEU A 141 17.89 6.93 -5.32
CA LEU A 141 17.03 6.12 -4.46
C LEU A 141 17.01 6.60 -3.02
N VAL A 142 18.11 7.18 -2.51
CA VAL A 142 18.12 7.85 -1.19
C VAL A 142 17.19 9.05 -1.20
N VAL A 143 17.23 9.89 -2.25
CA VAL A 143 16.28 11.02 -2.40
C VAL A 143 14.85 10.51 -2.45
N PHE A 144 14.59 9.43 -3.18
CA PHE A 144 13.27 8.82 -3.22
C PHE A 144 12.82 8.26 -1.86
N LYS A 145 13.72 7.60 -1.12
CA LYS A 145 13.47 7.13 0.26
C LYS A 145 13.00 8.28 1.13
N SER A 146 13.66 9.44 1.08
CA SER A 146 13.28 10.62 1.86
C SER A 146 11.87 11.12 1.52
N VAL A 147 11.57 11.25 0.22
CA VAL A 147 10.23 11.67 -0.24
C VAL A 147 9.16 10.66 0.16
N GLN A 148 9.43 9.36 0.03
CA GLN A 148 8.49 8.32 0.43
C GLN A 148 8.33 8.27 1.95
N ALA A 149 9.37 8.52 2.74
CA ALA A 149 9.27 8.51 4.20
C ALA A 149 8.25 9.55 4.69
N GLU A 150 8.37 10.79 4.21
CA GLU A 150 7.45 11.90 4.54
C GLU A 150 6.01 11.60 4.07
N LEU A 151 5.88 11.09 2.85
CA LEU A 151 4.58 10.78 2.27
C LEU A 151 3.97 9.50 2.86
N SER A 152 4.75 8.57 3.39
CA SER A 152 4.28 7.22 3.73
C SER A 152 3.20 7.21 4.79
N ILE A 153 3.22 8.13 5.74
CA ILE A 153 2.20 8.19 6.80
C ILE A 153 0.86 8.61 6.19
N ALA A 154 0.85 9.71 5.43
CA ALA A 154 -0.37 10.22 4.78
C ALA A 154 -0.91 9.25 3.72
N THR A 155 -0.02 8.57 3.00
CA THR A 155 -0.36 7.73 1.84
C THR A 155 -0.64 6.26 2.17
N ASN A 156 -0.54 5.86 3.44
CA ASN A 156 -0.71 4.45 3.80
C ASN A 156 -2.20 4.06 3.85
N PRO A 157 -2.64 3.09 3.03
CA PRO A 157 -4.04 2.67 2.99
C PRO A 157 -4.53 2.11 4.32
N VAL A 158 -3.67 1.45 5.11
CA VAL A 158 -4.03 0.88 6.41
C VAL A 158 -4.26 1.99 7.45
N VAL A 159 -3.42 3.03 7.44
CA VAL A 159 -3.55 4.19 8.33
C VAL A 159 -4.87 4.89 8.04
N GLN A 160 -5.15 5.17 6.77
CA GLN A 160 -6.39 5.84 6.35
C GLN A 160 -7.64 5.02 6.66
N LEU A 161 -7.60 3.70 6.41
CA LEU A 161 -8.73 2.82 6.74
C LEU A 161 -8.95 2.72 8.25
N THR A 162 -7.89 2.74 9.06
CA THR A 162 -8.00 2.68 10.52
C THR A 162 -8.57 3.98 11.09
N ASP A 163 -8.11 5.13 10.60
CA ASP A 163 -8.62 6.44 10.97
C ASP A 163 -10.12 6.55 10.66
N ALA A 164 -10.47 6.23 9.42
CA ALA A 164 -11.85 6.19 8.95
C ALA A 164 -12.73 5.20 9.74
N ALA A 165 -12.17 4.08 10.21
CA ALA A 165 -12.90 3.12 11.03
C ALA A 165 -13.19 3.66 12.44
N PHE A 166 -12.30 4.48 13.02
CA PHE A 166 -12.58 5.17 14.28
C PHE A 166 -13.63 6.26 14.12
N ASP A 167 -13.54 7.05 13.06
CA ASP A 167 -14.55 8.08 12.76
C ASP A 167 -15.92 7.44 12.51
N ALA A 168 -15.97 6.39 11.68
CA ALA A 168 -17.17 5.58 11.49
C ALA A 168 -17.73 5.03 12.81
N LEU A 169 -16.87 4.51 13.69
CA LEU A 169 -17.30 4.00 14.99
C LEU A 169 -17.95 5.11 15.83
N LYS A 170 -17.36 6.31 15.87
CA LYS A 170 -17.93 7.48 16.59
C LYS A 170 -19.29 7.86 16.02
N ASP A 171 -19.40 7.95 14.70
CA ASP A 171 -20.62 8.39 14.02
C ASP A 171 -21.77 7.39 14.19
N ASN A 172 -21.46 6.10 14.34
CA ASN A 172 -22.45 5.03 14.52
C ASN A 172 -22.69 4.64 15.99
N LEU A 173 -22.07 5.32 16.98
CA LEU A 173 -22.28 4.98 18.39
C LEU A 173 -23.75 5.03 18.80
N GLY A 174 -24.49 6.02 18.30
CA GLY A 174 -25.92 6.19 18.64
C GLY A 174 -26.80 5.04 18.17
N GLU A 175 -26.33 4.23 17.22
CA GLU A 175 -27.07 3.08 16.69
C GLU A 175 -26.91 1.82 17.57
N LEU A 176 -25.98 1.84 18.54
CA LEU A 176 -25.71 0.70 19.42
C LEU A 176 -26.77 0.51 20.52
N GLY A 177 -27.72 1.44 20.66
CA GLY A 177 -28.81 1.37 21.63
C GLY A 177 -28.29 1.30 23.07
N GLU A 178 -28.71 0.28 23.81
CA GLU A 178 -28.47 0.16 25.25
C GLU A 178 -27.10 -0.42 25.64
N PHE A 179 -26.30 -0.92 24.69
CA PHE A 179 -25.03 -1.62 24.98
C PHE A 179 -23.76 -0.97 24.40
N PRO A 180 -23.61 0.37 24.36
CA PRO A 180 -22.43 0.98 23.76
C PRO A 180 -21.15 0.70 24.58
N ASP A 181 -21.25 0.56 25.90
CA ASP A 181 -20.11 0.29 26.78
C ASP A 181 -19.56 -1.13 26.57
N GLU A 182 -20.42 -2.14 26.56
CA GLU A 182 -20.04 -3.55 26.42
C GLU A 182 -19.51 -3.88 25.02
N LEU A 183 -20.07 -3.23 24.00
CA LEU A 183 -19.68 -3.47 22.62
C LEU A 183 -18.41 -2.72 22.21
N VAL A 184 -18.12 -1.55 22.80
CA VAL A 184 -17.06 -0.64 22.32
C VAL A 184 -15.86 -0.56 23.27
N LEU A 185 -16.06 -0.48 24.59
CA LEU A 185 -14.95 -0.27 25.52
C LEU A 185 -13.94 -1.43 25.53
N PRO A 186 -14.34 -2.72 25.60
CA PRO A 186 -13.38 -3.82 25.57
C PRO A 186 -12.53 -3.87 24.28
N PRO A 187 -13.08 -3.67 23.06
CA PRO A 187 -12.28 -3.48 21.86
C PRO A 187 -11.25 -2.35 21.95
N LEU A 188 -11.61 -1.20 22.53
CA LEU A 188 -10.68 -0.09 22.70
C LEU A 188 -9.51 -0.46 23.63
N GLU A 189 -9.78 -1.23 24.69
CA GLU A 189 -8.74 -1.76 25.57
C GLU A 189 -7.84 -2.79 24.85
N GLN A 190 -8.42 -3.66 24.02
CA GLN A 190 -7.66 -4.59 23.18
C GLN A 190 -6.72 -3.85 22.22
N LEU A 191 -7.14 -2.70 21.68
CA LEU A 191 -6.32 -1.86 20.81
C LEU A 191 -5.17 -1.18 21.57
N ILE A 192 -5.43 -0.65 22.76
CA ILE A 192 -4.40 -0.02 23.61
C ILE A 192 -3.35 -1.06 24.04
N SER A 193 -3.79 -2.21 24.55
CA SER A 193 -2.91 -3.29 24.99
C SER A 193 -2.14 -3.93 23.82
N GLY A 194 -2.60 -3.72 22.58
CA GLY A 194 -2.04 -4.34 21.39
C GLY A 194 -2.46 -5.80 21.20
N ALA A 195 -3.47 -6.27 21.93
CA ALA A 195 -4.13 -7.55 21.70
C ALA A 195 -4.87 -7.57 20.34
N ALA A 196 -5.38 -6.40 19.92
CA ALA A 196 -5.87 -6.14 18.58
C ALA A 196 -5.04 -5.03 17.92
N GLU A 197 -4.91 -5.08 16.59
CA GLU A 197 -4.14 -4.10 15.83
C GLU A 197 -5.02 -3.07 15.09
N ASP A 198 -6.33 -3.28 14.99
CA ASP A 198 -7.28 -2.44 14.25
C ASP A 198 -8.72 -2.61 14.75
N VAL A 199 -9.54 -1.58 14.52
CA VAL A 199 -10.91 -1.46 15.05
C VAL A 199 -11.82 -2.60 14.60
N PRO A 200 -11.92 -2.94 13.30
CA PRO A 200 -12.80 -4.04 12.87
C PRO A 200 -12.42 -5.38 13.52
N THR A 201 -11.13 -5.69 13.61
CA THR A 201 -10.66 -6.92 14.26
C THR A 201 -10.99 -6.94 15.75
N ALA A 202 -10.83 -5.81 16.45
CA ALA A 202 -11.15 -5.69 17.87
C ALA A 202 -12.65 -5.87 18.13
N LEU A 203 -13.50 -5.21 17.34
CA LEU A 203 -14.96 -5.33 17.42
C LEU A 203 -15.42 -6.76 17.14
N LEU A 204 -14.95 -7.37 16.05
CA LEU A 204 -15.29 -8.75 15.69
C LEU A 204 -14.76 -9.75 16.74
N SER A 205 -13.61 -9.49 17.36
CA SER A 205 -13.08 -10.36 18.41
C SER A 205 -13.91 -10.26 19.70
N ASN A 206 -14.40 -9.06 20.03
CA ASN A 206 -15.29 -8.85 21.17
C ASN A 206 -16.69 -9.43 20.93
N ALA A 207 -17.23 -9.30 19.71
CA ALA A 207 -18.48 -9.92 19.27
C ALA A 207 -18.58 -11.41 19.61
N ALA A 208 -17.44 -12.09 19.54
CA ALA A 208 -17.29 -13.50 19.82
C ALA A 208 -17.67 -13.86 21.27
N ALA A 209 -17.70 -12.91 22.21
CA ALA A 209 -18.16 -13.11 23.57
C ALA A 209 -19.70 -13.14 23.68
N PHE A 210 -20.41 -12.52 22.76
CA PHE A 210 -21.87 -12.39 22.77
C PHE A 210 -22.57 -13.40 21.85
N ALA A 211 -21.84 -13.96 20.87
CA ALA A 211 -22.37 -14.90 19.90
C ALA A 211 -22.37 -16.34 20.41
N HIS A 212 -23.47 -17.07 20.15
CA HIS A 212 -23.52 -18.52 20.34
C HIS A 212 -22.50 -19.27 19.44
N ASP A 213 -22.25 -18.76 18.23
CA ASP A 213 -21.23 -19.30 17.31
C ASP A 213 -20.05 -18.33 17.14
N VAL A 214 -19.12 -18.43 18.08
CA VAL A 214 -17.86 -17.68 18.17
C VAL A 214 -16.98 -17.84 16.91
N THR A 215 -17.18 -18.90 16.10
CA THR A 215 -16.26 -19.25 15.02
C THR A 215 -16.31 -18.30 13.83
N VAL A 216 -17.49 -17.76 13.53
CA VAL A 216 -17.74 -16.87 12.38
C VAL A 216 -16.97 -15.56 12.53
N PHE A 217 -17.12 -14.92 13.68
CA PHE A 217 -16.48 -13.65 13.98
C PHE A 217 -14.96 -13.77 14.04
N LYS A 218 -14.44 -14.85 14.63
CA LYS A 218 -12.99 -15.14 14.62
C LYS A 218 -12.44 -15.33 13.20
N SER A 219 -13.20 -15.98 12.32
CA SER A 219 -12.82 -16.17 10.91
C SER A 219 -12.84 -14.85 10.12
N LEU A 220 -13.85 -14.01 10.34
CA LEU A 220 -13.93 -12.67 9.74
C LEU A 220 -12.81 -11.74 10.25
N ALA A 221 -12.54 -11.74 11.56
CA ALA A 221 -11.42 -11.01 12.15
C ALA A 221 -10.08 -11.43 11.53
N ARG A 222 -9.87 -12.74 11.36
CA ARG A 222 -8.69 -13.28 10.67
C ARG A 222 -8.63 -12.85 9.20
N THR A 223 -9.76 -12.87 8.49
CA THR A 223 -9.85 -12.45 7.09
C THR A 223 -9.52 -10.96 6.95
N PHE A 224 -10.04 -10.12 7.85
CA PHE A 224 -9.73 -8.70 7.89
C PHE A 224 -8.25 -8.46 8.15
N SER A 225 -7.67 -9.14 9.16
CA SER A 225 -6.24 -9.07 9.43
C SER A 225 -5.40 -9.44 8.20
N TRP A 226 -5.78 -10.51 7.48
CA TRP A 226 -5.10 -10.92 6.27
C TRP A 226 -5.19 -9.88 5.14
N VAL A 227 -6.36 -9.27 4.95
CA VAL A 227 -6.55 -8.17 3.98
C VAL A 227 -5.68 -6.97 4.38
N LYS A 228 -5.72 -6.57 5.64
CA LYS A 228 -4.89 -5.49 6.18
C LYS A 228 -3.40 -5.77 5.96
N ASP A 229 -2.95 -7.00 6.19
CA ASP A 229 -1.57 -7.39 5.93
C ASP A 229 -1.21 -7.22 4.46
N ILE A 230 -2.06 -7.67 3.53
CA ILE A 230 -1.86 -7.45 2.09
C ILE A 230 -1.76 -5.97 1.75
N LEU A 231 -2.63 -5.15 2.31
CA LEU A 231 -2.59 -3.69 2.13
C LEU A 231 -1.31 -3.09 2.73
N GLY A 232 -0.83 -3.63 3.85
CA GLY A 232 0.48 -3.30 4.41
C GLY A 232 1.65 -3.76 3.51
N PHE A 233 1.48 -4.83 2.73
CA PHE A 233 2.48 -5.30 1.76
C PHE A 233 2.51 -4.46 0.48
N LEU A 234 1.42 -3.76 0.17
CA LEU A 234 1.25 -3.08 -1.10
C LEU A 234 2.28 -1.97 -1.36
N PRO A 235 2.58 -1.03 -0.41
CA PRO A 235 3.66 -0.06 -0.59
C PRO A 235 5.00 -0.74 -0.89
N ILE A 236 5.26 -1.90 -0.29
CA ILE A 236 6.49 -2.66 -0.49
C ILE A 236 6.58 -3.19 -1.91
N LEU A 237 5.50 -3.81 -2.39
CA LEU A 237 5.45 -4.36 -3.74
C LEU A 237 5.66 -3.24 -4.76
N LEU A 238 5.11 -2.05 -4.51
CA LEU A 238 5.34 -0.87 -5.33
C LEU A 238 6.80 -0.40 -5.27
N SER A 239 7.41 -0.30 -4.08
CA SER A 239 8.83 0.06 -3.93
C SER A 239 9.75 -0.97 -4.61
N LEU A 240 9.50 -2.27 -4.43
CA LEU A 240 10.23 -3.35 -5.10
C LEU A 240 10.06 -3.29 -6.61
N LEU A 241 8.85 -3.00 -7.10
CA LEU A 241 8.59 -2.81 -8.52
C LEU A 241 9.36 -1.60 -9.06
N VAL A 242 9.39 -0.47 -8.36
CA VAL A 242 10.18 0.71 -8.75
C VAL A 242 11.66 0.36 -8.83
N VAL A 243 12.20 -0.34 -7.82
CA VAL A 243 13.60 -0.80 -7.82
C VAL A 243 13.87 -1.77 -8.97
N ALA A 244 12.99 -2.74 -9.22
CA ALA A 244 13.12 -3.70 -10.31
C ALA A 244 13.07 -3.00 -11.67
N LEU A 245 12.10 -2.12 -11.89
CA LEU A 245 11.97 -1.30 -13.10
C LEU A 245 13.21 -0.45 -13.32
N PHE A 246 13.77 0.08 -12.24
CA PHE A 246 14.99 0.87 -12.28
C PHE A 246 16.22 0.03 -12.64
N LEU A 247 16.42 -1.13 -11.99
CA LEU A 247 17.49 -2.07 -12.33
C LEU A 247 17.38 -2.57 -13.79
N MET A 248 16.16 -2.83 -14.26
CA MET A 248 15.91 -3.22 -15.65
C MET A 248 16.32 -2.12 -16.63
N THR A 249 16.09 -0.85 -16.29
CA THR A 249 16.58 0.29 -17.07
C THR A 249 18.11 0.33 -17.11
N GLN A 250 18.79 0.00 -16.00
CA GLN A 250 20.25 0.05 -15.93
C GLN A 250 20.99 -1.03 -16.70
N LYS A 251 20.31 -2.15 -16.99
CA LYS A 251 20.89 -3.28 -17.71
C LYS A 251 21.67 -2.85 -18.96
N ASP A 252 21.11 -1.94 -19.76
CA ASP A 252 21.72 -1.55 -21.03
C ASP A 252 22.95 -0.65 -20.84
N ILE A 253 22.94 0.24 -19.85
CA ILE A 253 24.13 1.05 -19.49
C ILE A 253 25.21 0.14 -18.96
N VAL A 254 24.87 -0.69 -17.98
CA VAL A 254 25.79 -1.63 -17.33
C VAL A 254 26.45 -2.53 -18.38
N LEU A 255 25.66 -3.13 -19.27
CA LEU A 255 26.17 -4.00 -20.32
C LEU A 255 27.04 -3.26 -21.34
N THR A 256 26.73 -1.99 -21.63
CA THR A 256 27.58 -1.12 -22.48
C THR A 256 28.93 -0.86 -21.83
N ILE A 257 28.94 -0.58 -20.52
CA ILE A 257 30.17 -0.35 -19.74
C ILE A 257 31.01 -1.62 -19.68
N ILE A 258 30.39 -2.77 -19.35
CA ILE A 258 31.08 -4.07 -19.25
C ILE A 258 31.74 -4.45 -20.57
N ARG A 259 31.06 -4.21 -21.70
CA ARG A 259 31.58 -4.53 -23.05
C ARG A 259 32.53 -3.48 -23.62
N MET A 260 32.70 -2.32 -22.96
CA MET A 260 33.55 -1.25 -23.47
C MET A 260 34.97 -1.72 -23.85
N PRO A 261 35.71 -2.46 -22.99
CA PRO A 261 37.09 -2.80 -23.30
C PRO A 261 37.22 -3.68 -24.56
N GLU A 262 36.26 -4.59 -24.75
CA GLU A 262 36.21 -5.46 -25.91
C GLU A 262 35.95 -4.67 -27.20
N ARG A 263 34.94 -3.78 -27.19
CA ARG A 263 34.54 -2.99 -28.38
C ARG A 263 35.63 -2.02 -28.83
N VAL A 264 36.37 -1.45 -27.88
CA VAL A 264 37.47 -0.54 -28.22
C VAL A 264 38.63 -1.29 -28.86
N ILE A 265 38.94 -2.48 -28.35
CA ILE A 265 40.06 -3.27 -28.87
C ILE A 265 39.73 -3.99 -30.17
N SER A 266 38.48 -4.39 -30.38
CA SER A 266 38.02 -4.93 -31.67
C SER A 266 37.99 -3.86 -32.78
N GLY A 267 38.12 -2.58 -32.43
CA GLY A 267 38.04 -1.46 -33.37
C GLY A 267 36.60 -1.10 -33.75
N GLU A 268 35.59 -1.66 -33.06
CA GLU A 268 34.18 -1.30 -33.26
C GLU A 268 33.87 0.14 -32.86
N ALA A 269 34.61 0.69 -31.90
CA ALA A 269 34.43 2.07 -31.42
C ALA A 269 35.72 2.61 -30.79
N THR A 270 35.88 3.92 -30.76
CA THR A 270 36.95 4.56 -29.98
C THR A 270 36.55 4.70 -28.50
N ALA A 271 37.53 4.78 -27.60
CA ALA A 271 37.26 5.00 -26.17
C ALA A 271 36.48 6.31 -25.91
N ALA A 272 36.72 7.35 -26.72
CA ALA A 272 36.02 8.62 -26.64
C ALA A 272 34.55 8.51 -27.06
N GLU A 273 34.25 7.75 -28.12
CA GLU A 273 32.87 7.48 -28.55
C GLU A 273 32.09 6.69 -27.50
N VAL A 274 32.69 5.66 -26.91
CA VAL A 274 32.04 4.88 -25.86
C VAL A 274 31.82 5.74 -24.62
N ASN A 275 32.80 6.55 -24.19
CA ASN A 275 32.61 7.46 -23.05
C ASN A 275 31.51 8.50 -23.32
N ARG A 276 31.46 9.08 -24.53
CA ARG A 276 30.39 10.00 -24.93
C ARG A 276 29.02 9.33 -24.88
N LEU A 277 28.92 8.10 -25.37
CA LEU A 277 27.69 7.30 -25.36
C LEU A 277 27.26 6.97 -23.93
N VAL A 278 28.18 6.52 -23.07
CA VAL A 278 27.91 6.22 -21.65
C VAL A 278 27.44 7.48 -20.93
N ARG A 279 28.14 8.61 -21.07
CA ARG A 279 27.74 9.88 -20.44
C ARG A 279 26.37 10.34 -20.90
N HIS A 280 26.10 10.30 -22.21
CA HIS A 280 24.80 10.70 -22.74
C HIS A 280 23.67 9.82 -22.20
N ARG A 281 23.86 8.49 -22.19
CA ARG A 281 22.89 7.55 -21.60
C ARG A 281 22.72 7.76 -20.10
N LEU A 282 23.80 7.97 -19.37
CA LEU A 282 23.77 8.22 -17.93
C LEU A 282 22.92 9.45 -17.60
N VAL A 283 23.14 10.57 -18.31
CA VAL A 283 22.34 11.80 -18.14
C VAL A 283 20.89 11.55 -18.53
N ALA A 284 20.64 10.88 -19.66
CA ALA A 284 19.28 10.56 -20.10
C ALA A 284 18.51 9.70 -19.08
N GLU A 285 19.18 8.72 -18.48
CA GLU A 285 18.58 7.82 -17.51
C GLU A 285 18.43 8.47 -16.14
N ALA A 286 19.36 9.35 -15.73
CA ALA A 286 19.20 10.19 -14.55
C ALA A 286 17.99 11.14 -14.70
N LEU A 287 17.82 11.78 -15.86
CA LEU A 287 16.66 12.62 -16.17
C LEU A 287 15.36 11.82 -16.21
N THR A 288 15.38 10.64 -16.84
CA THR A 288 14.23 9.72 -16.89
C THR A 288 13.82 9.32 -15.48
N THR A 289 14.79 8.94 -14.65
CA THR A 289 14.55 8.54 -13.26
C THR A 289 14.03 9.71 -12.45
N GLY A 290 14.69 10.87 -12.47
CA GLY A 290 14.25 12.06 -11.74
C GLY A 290 12.83 12.49 -12.13
N ALA A 291 12.50 12.50 -13.42
CA ALA A 291 11.16 12.79 -13.89
C ALA A 291 10.13 11.73 -13.46
N LEU A 292 10.52 10.45 -13.44
CA LEU A 292 9.66 9.37 -12.94
C LEU A 292 9.42 9.49 -11.43
N LEU A 293 10.45 9.83 -10.65
CA LEU A 293 10.35 10.04 -9.20
C LEU A 293 9.42 11.22 -8.89
N LEU A 294 9.55 12.32 -9.62
CA LEU A 294 8.63 13.46 -9.50
C LEU A 294 7.20 13.06 -9.87
N GLY A 295 7.03 12.34 -10.98
CA GLY A 295 5.72 11.84 -11.39
C GLY A 295 5.11 10.88 -10.38
N LEU A 296 5.93 10.03 -9.76
CA LEU A 296 5.53 9.11 -8.69
C LEU A 296 5.13 9.86 -7.42
N ALA A 297 5.86 10.90 -7.01
CA ALA A 297 5.49 11.74 -5.87
C ALA A 297 4.10 12.39 -6.08
N VAL A 298 3.87 12.98 -7.26
CA VAL A 298 2.55 13.53 -7.62
C VAL A 298 1.48 12.44 -7.60
N LEU A 299 1.79 11.27 -8.16
CA LEU A 299 0.87 10.14 -8.21
C LEU A 299 0.50 9.62 -6.81
N MET A 300 1.47 9.56 -5.90
CA MET A 300 1.24 9.15 -4.51
C MET A 300 0.30 10.13 -3.81
N VAL A 301 0.51 11.45 -3.97
CA VAL A 301 -0.39 12.47 -3.42
C VAL A 301 -1.80 12.32 -4.00
N LEU A 302 -1.94 12.21 -5.32
CA LEU A 302 -3.25 12.07 -5.96
C LEU A 302 -3.98 10.78 -5.54
N THR A 303 -3.25 9.67 -5.49
CA THR A 303 -3.80 8.38 -5.07
C THR A 303 -4.21 8.44 -3.60
N THR A 304 -3.47 9.17 -2.78
CA THR A 304 -3.77 9.34 -1.35
C THR A 304 -5.01 10.17 -1.11
N LEU A 305 -5.14 11.30 -1.80
CA LEU A 305 -6.36 12.10 -1.74
C LEU A 305 -7.57 11.27 -2.17
N ALA A 306 -7.44 10.49 -3.25
CA ALA A 306 -8.48 9.56 -3.66
C ALA A 306 -8.75 8.48 -2.60
N MET A 307 -7.70 7.93 -1.98
CA MET A 307 -7.80 6.92 -0.93
C MET A 307 -8.50 7.43 0.31
N VAL A 308 -8.19 8.62 0.81
CA VAL A 308 -8.89 9.24 1.96
C VAL A 308 -10.38 9.33 1.66
N VAL A 309 -10.71 9.89 0.50
CA VAL A 309 -12.07 10.13 0.05
C VAL A 309 -12.85 8.82 -0.18
N VAL A 310 -12.18 7.73 -0.57
CA VAL A 310 -12.80 6.40 -0.74
C VAL A 310 -12.84 5.60 0.57
N ALA A 311 -11.81 5.73 1.41
CA ALA A 311 -11.65 4.94 2.61
C ALA A 311 -12.70 5.29 3.66
N GLN A 312 -13.05 6.57 3.80
CA GLN A 312 -14.07 7.01 4.74
C GLN A 312 -15.43 6.32 4.53
N PRO A 313 -16.13 6.50 3.40
CA PRO A 313 -17.44 5.87 3.19
C PRO A 313 -17.35 4.33 3.18
N ALA A 314 -16.21 3.77 2.78
CA ALA A 314 -16.02 2.33 2.78
C ALA A 314 -15.81 1.75 4.19
N ALA A 315 -15.13 2.50 5.07
CA ALA A 315 -14.99 2.16 6.48
C ALA A 315 -16.32 2.35 7.22
N GLU A 316 -17.06 3.42 6.94
CA GLU A 316 -18.43 3.64 7.45
C GLU A 316 -19.32 2.46 7.09
N ALA A 317 -19.37 2.06 5.82
CA ALA A 317 -20.11 0.87 5.40
C ALA A 317 -19.62 -0.38 6.14
N LEU A 318 -18.30 -0.61 6.22
CA LEU A 318 -17.76 -1.78 6.90
C LEU A 318 -18.15 -1.83 8.39
N ILE A 319 -17.96 -0.73 9.12
CA ILE A 319 -18.27 -0.63 10.54
C ILE A 319 -19.77 -0.74 10.77
N GLY A 320 -20.60 -0.01 10.01
CA GLY A 320 -22.05 -0.12 10.09
C GLY A 320 -22.52 -1.56 9.89
N TYR A 321 -22.03 -2.26 8.86
CA TYR A 321 -22.35 -3.68 8.69
C TYR A 321 -21.81 -4.56 9.82
N VAL A 322 -20.61 -4.31 10.36
CA VAL A 322 -20.13 -5.04 11.54
C VAL A 322 -21.11 -4.87 12.70
N LEU A 323 -21.51 -3.64 13.03
CA LEU A 323 -22.43 -3.34 14.13
C LEU A 323 -23.83 -3.96 13.92
N VAL A 324 -24.40 -3.84 12.72
CA VAL A 324 -25.69 -4.48 12.38
C VAL A 324 -25.59 -6.02 12.50
N ASN A 325 -24.45 -6.62 12.16
CA ASN A 325 -24.23 -8.05 12.39
C ASN A 325 -24.12 -8.42 13.88
N LEU A 326 -23.59 -7.53 14.73
CA LEU A 326 -23.62 -7.73 16.19
C LEU A 326 -25.06 -7.78 16.69
N LEU A 327 -25.86 -6.78 16.31
CA LEU A 327 -27.28 -6.71 16.65
C LEU A 327 -28.05 -7.93 16.14
N TYR A 328 -27.79 -8.35 14.90
CA TYR A 328 -28.40 -9.55 14.33
C TYR A 328 -28.13 -10.80 15.16
N VAL A 329 -26.89 -11.00 15.58
CA VAL A 329 -26.50 -12.20 16.35
C VAL A 329 -27.01 -12.16 17.79
N THR A 330 -27.16 -10.98 18.39
CA THR A 330 -27.73 -10.86 19.74
C THR A 330 -29.25 -10.97 19.75
N GLN A 331 -29.93 -10.51 18.69
CA GLN A 331 -31.40 -10.47 18.65
C GLN A 331 -32.05 -11.70 18.00
N VAL A 332 -31.35 -12.42 17.11
CA VAL A 332 -31.93 -13.55 16.36
C VAL A 332 -31.39 -14.88 16.88
N PRO A 333 -32.24 -15.72 17.52
CA PRO A 333 -31.88 -17.09 17.87
C PRO A 333 -31.48 -17.85 16.59
N GLU A 334 -30.35 -18.56 16.64
CA GLU A 334 -29.81 -19.32 15.49
C GLU A 334 -29.47 -18.44 14.27
N ALA A 335 -28.93 -17.24 14.52
CA ALA A 335 -28.42 -16.34 13.49
C ALA A 335 -27.56 -17.08 12.43
N SER A 336 -27.84 -16.79 11.16
CA SER A 336 -27.19 -17.43 10.02
C SER A 336 -25.77 -16.92 9.83
N THR A 337 -24.80 -17.78 10.14
CA THR A 337 -23.37 -17.61 9.83
C THR A 337 -23.13 -17.18 8.38
N ALA A 338 -23.88 -17.73 7.43
CA ALA A 338 -23.73 -17.40 6.01
C ALA A 338 -24.09 -15.93 5.72
N LEU A 339 -25.13 -15.39 6.37
CA LEU A 339 -25.50 -13.98 6.20
C LEU A 339 -24.43 -13.05 6.77
N VAL A 340 -23.83 -13.40 7.91
CA VAL A 340 -22.72 -12.63 8.50
C VAL A 340 -21.51 -12.59 7.54
N TYR A 341 -21.17 -13.73 6.91
CA TYR A 341 -20.11 -13.77 5.89
C TYR A 341 -20.45 -12.96 4.64
N VAL A 342 -21.66 -13.09 4.11
CA VAL A 342 -22.09 -12.30 2.95
C VAL A 342 -22.02 -10.81 3.26
N SER A 343 -22.40 -10.45 4.48
CA SER A 343 -22.48 -9.07 4.90
C SER A 343 -21.10 -8.42 5.06
N VAL A 344 -20.36 -8.83 6.09
CA VAL A 344 -19.03 -8.27 6.40
C VAL A 344 -17.98 -8.68 5.35
N GLY A 345 -18.05 -9.92 4.86
CA GLY A 345 -17.14 -10.38 3.82
C GLY A 345 -17.38 -9.69 2.48
N GLY A 346 -18.64 -9.35 2.15
CA GLY A 346 -18.99 -8.60 0.95
C GLY A 346 -18.47 -7.17 0.97
N THR A 347 -18.65 -6.45 2.08
CA THR A 347 -18.10 -5.08 2.25
C THR A 347 -16.58 -5.07 2.20
N LEU A 348 -15.94 -6.05 2.85
CA LEU A 348 -14.48 -6.20 2.80
C LEU A 348 -13.99 -6.50 1.37
N LEU A 349 -14.69 -7.37 0.63
CA LEU A 349 -14.36 -7.66 -0.77
C LEU A 349 -14.50 -6.41 -1.64
N PHE A 350 -15.52 -5.59 -1.42
CA PHE A 350 -15.68 -4.32 -2.11
C PHE A 350 -14.48 -3.39 -1.87
N ILE A 351 -14.05 -3.22 -0.61
CA ILE A 351 -12.84 -2.44 -0.27
C ILE A 351 -11.64 -2.97 -1.06
N VAL A 352 -11.40 -4.28 -1.03
CA VAL A 352 -10.28 -4.89 -1.77
C VAL A 352 -10.37 -4.60 -3.28
N LEU A 353 -11.55 -4.72 -3.89
CA LEU A 353 -11.75 -4.43 -5.31
C LEU A 353 -11.47 -2.96 -5.65
N ALA A 354 -11.95 -2.04 -4.83
CA ALA A 354 -11.69 -0.61 -4.98
C ALA A 354 -10.18 -0.33 -4.94
N LEU A 355 -9.48 -0.86 -3.93
CA LEU A 355 -8.04 -0.66 -3.74
C LEU A 355 -7.21 -1.27 -4.87
N VAL A 356 -7.50 -2.51 -5.28
CA VAL A 356 -6.83 -3.17 -6.40
C VAL A 356 -6.99 -2.36 -7.68
N SER A 357 -8.15 -1.75 -7.90
CA SER A 357 -8.39 -0.93 -9.09
C SER A 357 -7.46 0.30 -9.16
N LEU A 358 -7.25 0.96 -8.02
CA LEU A 358 -6.37 2.13 -7.86
C LEU A 358 -4.90 1.75 -8.08
N VAL A 359 -4.45 0.69 -7.42
CA VAL A 359 -3.08 0.18 -7.51
C VAL A 359 -2.72 -0.20 -8.94
N LEU A 360 -3.55 -1.02 -9.59
CA LEU A 360 -3.28 -1.47 -10.96
C LEU A 360 -3.26 -0.27 -11.92
N GLY A 361 -4.18 0.69 -11.74
CA GLY A 361 -4.18 1.94 -12.49
C GLY A 361 -2.86 2.70 -12.37
N ALA A 362 -2.38 2.90 -11.14
CA ALA A 362 -1.16 3.63 -10.83
C ALA A 362 0.08 2.90 -11.41
N GLY A 363 0.20 1.60 -11.16
CA GLY A 363 1.31 0.78 -11.65
C GLY A 363 1.39 0.75 -13.18
N PHE A 364 0.26 0.59 -13.88
CA PHE A 364 0.24 0.62 -15.34
C PHE A 364 0.59 1.99 -15.91
N LEU A 365 0.10 3.07 -15.29
CA LEU A 365 0.44 4.43 -15.71
C LEU A 365 1.94 4.69 -15.56
N LEU A 366 2.53 4.41 -14.39
CA LEU A 366 3.96 4.59 -14.11
C LEU A 366 4.84 3.80 -15.07
N GLY A 367 4.53 2.51 -15.27
CA GLY A 367 5.32 1.64 -16.15
C GLY A 367 5.35 2.12 -17.61
N LYS A 368 4.31 2.82 -18.07
CA LYS A 368 4.30 3.46 -19.40
C LYS A 368 5.00 4.81 -19.41
N TRP A 369 4.82 5.63 -18.38
CA TRP A 369 5.54 6.89 -18.24
C TRP A 369 7.05 6.68 -18.24
N GLN A 370 7.57 5.70 -17.49
CA GLN A 370 8.98 5.35 -17.51
C GLN A 370 9.48 5.07 -18.94
N LYS A 371 8.75 4.25 -19.70
CA LYS A 371 9.11 3.90 -21.08
C LYS A 371 9.05 5.11 -22.03
N ILE A 372 8.06 5.98 -21.86
CA ILE A 372 7.90 7.22 -22.65
C ILE A 372 9.03 8.21 -22.33
N LEU A 373 9.34 8.41 -21.05
CA LEU A 373 10.41 9.29 -20.61
C LEU A 373 11.78 8.77 -21.09
N ARG A 374 11.99 7.45 -21.04
CA ARG A 374 13.18 6.81 -21.60
C ARG A 374 13.29 7.06 -23.11
N ALA A 375 12.23 6.80 -23.86
CA ALA A 375 12.20 7.08 -25.30
C ALA A 375 12.47 8.57 -25.60
N ARG A 376 12.02 9.47 -24.73
CA ARG A 376 12.28 10.91 -24.86
C ARG A 376 13.74 11.28 -24.62
N PHE A 377 14.29 10.89 -23.47
CA PHE A 377 15.60 11.36 -23.04
C PHE A 377 16.75 10.54 -23.62
N ALA A 378 16.58 9.23 -23.79
CA ALA A 378 17.62 8.35 -24.32
C ALA A 378 17.59 8.28 -25.85
N ASP A 379 16.39 8.27 -26.45
CA ASP A 379 16.21 8.00 -27.88
C ASP A 379 15.73 9.22 -28.69
N GLY A 380 15.56 10.37 -28.02
CA GLY A 380 15.19 11.64 -28.65
C GLY A 380 13.75 11.71 -29.17
N VAL A 381 12.91 10.71 -28.93
CA VAL A 381 11.52 10.67 -29.41
C VAL A 381 10.74 11.84 -28.80
N PRO A 382 10.09 12.72 -29.59
CA PRO A 382 9.34 13.84 -29.03
C PRO A 382 8.15 13.34 -28.20
N LEU A 383 7.86 13.99 -27.06
CA LEU A 383 6.71 13.64 -26.22
C LEU A 383 5.37 13.73 -26.99
N GLY A 384 5.32 14.55 -28.04
CA GLY A 384 4.17 14.67 -28.95
C GLY A 384 3.77 13.34 -29.61
N SER A 385 4.72 12.42 -29.84
CA SER A 385 4.47 11.06 -30.34
C SER A 385 3.58 10.24 -29.40
N HIS A 386 3.49 10.64 -28.13
CA HIS A 386 2.70 9.99 -27.09
C HIS A 386 1.54 10.86 -26.59
N LYS A 387 1.18 11.94 -27.30
CA LYS A 387 0.10 12.87 -26.90
C LYS A 387 -1.21 12.14 -26.56
N ARG A 388 -1.53 11.08 -27.31
CA ARG A 388 -2.72 10.25 -27.04
C ARG A 388 -2.65 9.55 -25.69
N PHE A 389 -1.49 9.02 -25.29
CA PHE A 389 -1.32 8.43 -23.96
C PHE A 389 -1.32 9.47 -22.87
N ILE A 390 -0.62 10.60 -23.07
CA ILE A 390 -0.59 11.67 -22.07
C ILE A 390 -2.01 12.21 -21.80
N ARG A 391 -2.84 12.36 -22.84
CA ARG A 391 -4.22 12.83 -22.67
C ARG A 391 -5.16 11.73 -22.16
N LEU A 392 -5.27 10.61 -22.89
CA LEU A 392 -6.26 9.58 -22.58
C LEU A 392 -5.82 8.66 -21.43
N GLY A 393 -4.52 8.44 -21.28
CA GLY A 393 -3.95 7.66 -20.18
C GLY A 393 -4.09 8.40 -18.85
N SER A 394 -3.72 9.69 -18.80
CA SER A 394 -3.89 10.48 -17.57
C SER A 394 -5.37 10.69 -17.23
N LEU A 395 -6.21 11.02 -18.22
CA LEU A 395 -7.67 11.14 -17.98
C LEU A 395 -8.28 9.81 -17.54
N GLY A 396 -7.87 8.71 -18.18
CA GLY A 396 -8.30 7.38 -17.81
C GLY A 396 -7.85 6.98 -16.40
N PHE A 397 -6.65 7.35 -16.00
CA PHE A 397 -6.18 7.13 -14.64
C PHE A 397 -6.94 7.98 -13.62
N LEU A 398 -7.21 9.25 -13.92
CA LEU A 398 -8.05 10.10 -13.06
C LEU A 398 -9.46 9.51 -12.90
N TRP A 399 -10.02 8.93 -13.97
CA TRP A 399 -11.28 8.18 -13.86
C TRP A 399 -11.15 6.97 -12.94
N ILE A 400 -10.05 6.22 -12.99
CA ILE A 400 -9.80 5.10 -12.08
C ILE A 400 -9.71 5.59 -10.62
N LEU A 401 -9.11 6.76 -10.37
CA LEU A 401 -9.04 7.35 -9.03
C LEU A 401 -10.41 7.76 -8.49
N VAL A 402 -11.21 8.42 -9.31
CA VAL A 402 -12.48 9.03 -8.87
C VAL A 402 -13.64 8.01 -8.86
N PHE A 403 -13.57 6.97 -9.70
CA PHE A 403 -14.68 6.04 -9.86
C PHE A 403 -15.10 5.33 -8.56
N PRO A 404 -14.21 4.74 -7.74
CA PRO A 404 -14.63 4.03 -6.53
C PRO A 404 -15.40 4.92 -5.56
N PHE A 405 -15.01 6.19 -5.46
CA PHE A 405 -15.70 7.18 -4.64
C PHE A 405 -17.10 7.49 -5.18
N LEU A 406 -17.21 7.83 -6.46
CA LEU A 406 -18.53 8.11 -7.05
C LEU A 406 -19.45 6.90 -6.97
N PHE A 407 -18.88 5.70 -7.11
CA PHE A 407 -19.62 4.46 -7.00
C PHE A 407 -20.14 4.26 -5.58
N ILE A 408 -19.31 4.40 -4.53
CA ILE A 408 -19.79 4.15 -3.16
C ILE A 408 -20.84 5.17 -2.73
N LEU A 409 -20.71 6.44 -3.13
CA LEU A 409 -21.75 7.44 -2.89
C LEU A 409 -23.08 7.05 -3.55
N ALA A 410 -23.05 6.68 -4.84
CA ALA A 410 -24.26 6.27 -5.55
C ALA A 410 -24.82 4.94 -4.99
N ALA A 411 -23.96 4.03 -4.56
CA ALA A 411 -24.36 2.77 -3.95
C ALA A 411 -25.03 3.00 -2.59
N GLY A 412 -24.52 3.92 -1.76
CA GLY A 412 -25.13 4.30 -0.48
C GLY A 412 -26.60 4.70 -0.64
N GLU A 413 -26.89 5.63 -1.54
CA GLU A 413 -28.26 6.07 -1.84
C GLU A 413 -29.18 4.92 -2.28
N VAL A 414 -28.65 3.99 -3.09
CA VAL A 414 -29.40 2.81 -3.54
C VAL A 414 -29.62 1.83 -2.39
N ILE A 415 -28.64 1.68 -1.50
CA ILE A 415 -28.72 0.82 -0.32
C ILE A 415 -29.78 1.37 0.63
N ASP A 416 -29.75 2.67 0.93
CA ASP A 416 -30.73 3.32 1.80
C ASP A 416 -32.15 3.18 1.25
N LEU A 417 -32.32 3.36 -0.06
CA LEU A 417 -33.61 3.14 -0.73
C LEU A 417 -34.09 1.69 -0.61
N VAL A 418 -33.18 0.72 -0.76
CA VAL A 418 -33.51 -0.70 -0.60
C VAL A 418 -33.86 -1.00 0.85
N LEU A 419 -33.05 -0.55 1.82
CA LEU A 419 -33.26 -0.75 3.25
C LEU A 419 -34.58 -0.14 3.73
N ALA A 420 -34.95 1.05 3.26
CA ALA A 420 -36.23 1.69 3.57
C ALA A 420 -37.45 0.89 3.08
N GLY A 421 -37.27 0.00 2.10
CA GLY A 421 -38.32 -0.89 1.59
C GLY A 421 -38.41 -2.24 2.31
N ILE A 422 -37.46 -2.55 3.21
CA ILE A 422 -37.41 -3.82 3.94
C ILE A 422 -38.39 -3.75 5.12
N LYS A 423 -39.16 -4.82 5.32
CA LYS A 423 -40.04 -4.95 6.48
C LYS A 423 -39.23 -5.26 7.73
N ASP A 424 -39.67 -4.72 8.87
CA ASP A 424 -39.08 -5.02 10.18
C ASP A 424 -38.88 -6.53 10.36
N GLY A 425 -37.65 -6.94 10.69
CA GLY A 425 -37.27 -8.33 10.92
C GLY A 425 -36.81 -9.13 9.69
N ASP A 426 -36.81 -8.57 8.48
CA ASP A 426 -36.19 -9.24 7.31
C ASP A 426 -34.67 -9.01 7.25
N TRP A 427 -33.97 -9.67 8.19
CA TRP A 427 -32.52 -9.63 8.33
C TRP A 427 -31.76 -10.14 7.09
N THR A 428 -32.37 -11.03 6.30
CA THR A 428 -31.73 -11.56 5.10
C THR A 428 -31.50 -10.45 4.09
N MET A 429 -32.55 -9.67 3.80
CA MET A 429 -32.43 -8.53 2.90
C MET A 429 -31.56 -7.43 3.51
N ALA A 430 -31.69 -7.14 4.80
CA ALA A 430 -30.93 -6.08 5.45
C ALA A 430 -29.41 -6.34 5.39
N LEU A 431 -28.98 -7.58 5.67
CA LEU A 431 -27.56 -7.93 5.72
C LEU A 431 -26.94 -8.22 4.36
N ALA A 432 -27.71 -8.74 3.40
CA ALA A 432 -27.18 -9.17 2.11
C ALA A 432 -27.27 -8.10 1.01
N SER A 433 -28.30 -7.24 1.02
CA SER A 433 -28.59 -6.35 -0.11
C SER A 433 -27.46 -5.37 -0.37
N GLY A 434 -27.00 -4.62 0.64
CA GLY A 434 -25.97 -3.63 0.41
C GLY A 434 -24.61 -4.22 0.03
N PRO A 435 -24.10 -5.27 0.68
CA PRO A 435 -22.82 -5.87 0.31
C PRO A 435 -22.86 -6.48 -1.10
N LEU A 436 -24.00 -7.03 -1.53
CA LEU A 436 -24.21 -7.46 -2.91
C LEU A 436 -24.26 -6.29 -3.89
N ILE A 437 -24.95 -5.20 -3.56
CA ILE A 437 -24.98 -3.97 -4.37
C ILE A 437 -23.57 -3.40 -4.51
N LEU A 438 -22.80 -3.33 -3.42
CA LEU A 438 -21.42 -2.86 -3.42
C LEU A 438 -20.54 -3.72 -4.32
N VAL A 439 -20.54 -5.05 -4.15
CA VAL A 439 -19.65 -5.93 -4.92
C VAL A 439 -20.10 -6.08 -6.37
N LEU A 440 -21.34 -6.51 -6.60
CA LEU A 440 -21.84 -6.79 -7.95
C LEU A 440 -22.02 -5.50 -8.75
N GLY A 441 -22.53 -4.46 -8.09
CA GLY A 441 -22.63 -3.12 -8.68
C GLY A 441 -21.25 -2.60 -9.06
N PHE A 442 -20.25 -2.67 -8.17
CA PHE A 442 -18.92 -2.15 -8.49
C PHE A 442 -18.34 -2.85 -9.71
N VAL A 443 -18.38 -4.19 -9.74
CA VAL A 443 -17.86 -4.97 -10.88
C VAL A 443 -18.60 -4.62 -12.18
N LEU A 444 -19.93 -4.56 -12.13
CA LEU A 444 -20.77 -4.25 -13.29
C LEU A 444 -20.52 -2.84 -13.80
N PHE A 445 -20.61 -1.82 -12.94
CA PHE A 445 -20.41 -0.42 -13.33
C PHE A 445 -18.96 -0.13 -13.71
N TYR A 446 -17.98 -0.73 -13.05
CA TYR A 446 -16.58 -0.60 -13.43
C TYR A 446 -16.32 -1.17 -14.83
N TRP A 447 -16.97 -2.28 -15.18
CA TRP A 447 -16.91 -2.82 -16.54
C TRP A 447 -17.64 -1.92 -17.55
N LEU A 448 -18.88 -1.53 -17.24
CA LEU A 448 -19.80 -0.80 -18.14
C LEU A 448 -19.30 0.62 -18.43
N LEU A 449 -18.79 1.31 -17.40
CA LEU A 449 -18.14 2.62 -17.50
C LEU A 449 -16.67 2.53 -17.92
N ARG A 450 -16.29 1.42 -18.57
CA ARG A 450 -15.00 1.23 -19.25
C ARG A 450 -13.77 1.27 -18.33
N GLY A 451 -13.91 1.10 -17.01
CA GLY A 451 -12.79 1.00 -16.07
C GLY A 451 -11.76 -0.06 -16.47
N LEU A 452 -12.23 -1.30 -16.73
CA LEU A 452 -11.39 -2.39 -17.23
C LEU A 452 -10.75 -2.09 -18.59
N ARG A 453 -11.48 -1.42 -19.49
CA ARG A 453 -10.94 -1.02 -20.81
C ARG A 453 -9.84 0.02 -20.66
N THR A 454 -9.98 0.94 -19.72
CA THR A 454 -9.00 1.96 -19.39
C THR A 454 -7.75 1.35 -18.79
N GLN A 455 -7.86 0.47 -17.79
CA GLN A 455 -6.71 -0.27 -17.24
C GLN A 455 -6.00 -1.09 -18.33
N ARG A 456 -6.74 -1.78 -19.19
CA ARG A 456 -6.17 -2.53 -20.33
C ARG A 456 -5.48 -1.61 -21.33
N TYR A 457 -6.02 -0.41 -21.59
CA TYR A 457 -5.37 0.59 -22.44
C TYR A 457 -4.04 1.04 -21.83
N LEU A 458 -4.01 1.39 -20.54
CA LEU A 458 -2.79 1.75 -19.83
C LEU A 458 -1.76 0.63 -19.92
N PHE A 459 -2.15 -0.62 -19.63
CA PHE A 459 -1.26 -1.77 -19.67
C PHE A 459 -0.74 -2.09 -21.09
N ARG A 460 -1.59 -2.03 -22.11
CA ARG A 460 -1.24 -2.44 -23.48
C ARG A 460 -0.70 -1.31 -24.35
N TYR A 461 -0.64 -0.07 -23.87
CA TYR A 461 -0.15 1.04 -24.66
C TYR A 461 1.26 0.75 -25.21
N LYS A 462 1.43 0.85 -26.53
CA LYS A 462 2.71 0.64 -27.20
C LYS A 462 3.44 1.96 -27.28
N VAL A 463 4.62 2.02 -26.69
CA VAL A 463 5.51 3.17 -26.82
C VAL A 463 6.13 3.11 -28.21
N ALA A 464 6.05 4.23 -28.93
CA ALA A 464 6.70 4.43 -30.21
C ALA A 464 8.14 3.88 -30.21
N PRO A 465 8.53 3.14 -31.26
CA PRO A 465 9.87 2.58 -31.36
C PRO A 465 10.90 3.69 -31.49
N THR A 466 12.10 3.40 -31.03
CA THR A 466 13.29 4.23 -31.21
C THR A 466 13.55 4.48 -32.69
N ALA A 467 14.00 5.69 -33.06
CA ALA A 467 14.35 6.02 -34.45
C ALA A 467 15.36 5.04 -35.07
N ALA A 468 16.23 4.43 -34.26
CA ALA A 468 17.20 3.42 -34.69
C ALA A 468 16.61 2.03 -35.02
N GLY A 469 15.33 1.77 -34.70
CA GLY A 469 14.64 0.51 -35.03
C GLY A 469 13.57 0.66 -36.12
N ALA A 470 13.43 1.86 -36.69
CA ALA A 470 12.53 2.16 -37.82
C ALA A 470 13.29 2.33 -39.15
N ALA A 471 14.62 2.28 -39.10
CA ALA A 471 15.53 2.15 -40.24
C ALA A 471 16.04 0.71 -40.27
#